data_AF-A0A1U7J714-F1
#
_entry.id   AF-A0A1U7J714-F1
#
_cell.length_a   1.000
_cell.length_b   1.000
_cell.length_c   1.000
_cell.angle_alpha   90.00
_cell.angle_beta   90.00
_cell.angle_gamma   90.00
#
_symmetry.space_group_name_H-M   'P 1'
#
loop_
_entity.id
_entity.type
_entity.pdbx_description
1 polymer ?
#
loop_
_entity_poly.entity_id
_entity_poly.type
_entity_poly.pdbx_seq_one_letter_code
_entity_poly.pdbx_strand_id
1 'polypeptide(L)'
;MTHSAAPKPYLIRLSTFQQQPLLGDYRQGQLCLNDCGLIVADEWVRSAANRKGIDLDVWTITPTSLQSIVFLQVPATVGAGLTGIDEGQKPWLLSSFIASFKAVAAKRINLRLNQLGQSVWQRNYNEHLIGDDDYLTELRYKLQSQNQQPTV
;
A
#
# COMPACT_ATOMS: atom_id res chain seq x y z
N MET A 1 21.76 7.33 24.00
CA MET A 1 21.27 7.85 22.71
C MET A 1 20.89 6.64 21.87
N THR A 2 19.61 6.30 21.78
CA THR A 2 19.13 5.18 20.95
C THR A 2 19.29 5.59 19.49
N HIS A 3 20.22 4.96 18.77
CA HIS A 3 20.38 5.14 17.33
C HIS A 3 19.11 4.59 16.68
N SER A 4 18.23 5.44 16.15
CA SER A 4 17.15 4.95 15.29
C SER A 4 17.77 4.57 13.96
N ALA A 5 17.55 3.35 13.46
CA ALA A 5 17.97 3.00 12.10
C ALA A 5 17.22 3.88 11.09
N ALA A 6 17.86 4.16 9.96
CA ALA A 6 17.22 4.89 8.88
C ALA A 6 15.98 4.12 8.38
N PRO A 7 14.87 4.81 8.08
CA PRO A 7 13.68 4.17 7.56
C PRO A 7 13.96 3.48 6.23
N LYS A 8 13.34 2.31 6.02
CA LYS A 8 13.47 1.55 4.77
C LYS A 8 12.25 1.80 3.86
N PRO A 9 12.43 2.41 2.67
CA PRO A 9 11.33 2.61 1.73
C PRO A 9 11.00 1.34 0.93
N TYR A 10 9.71 1.04 0.81
CA TYR A 10 9.19 -0.04 -0.01
C TYR A 10 8.20 0.51 -1.03
N LEU A 11 8.39 0.17 -2.32
CA LEU A 11 7.33 0.28 -3.31
C LEU A 11 6.40 -0.91 -3.15
N ILE A 12 5.11 -0.66 -2.99
CA ILE A 12 4.09 -1.69 -2.93
C ILE A 12 3.08 -1.51 -4.06
N ARG A 13 2.52 -2.64 -4.53
CA ARG A 13 1.35 -2.66 -5.40
C ARG A 13 0.36 -3.72 -4.93
N LEU A 14 -0.82 -3.27 -4.54
CA LEU A 14 -1.96 -4.09 -4.17
C LEU A 14 -2.95 -4.11 -5.33
N SER A 15 -3.20 -5.29 -5.86
CA SER A 15 -4.06 -5.48 -7.03
C SER A 15 -5.42 -6.04 -6.65
N THR A 16 -6.48 -5.54 -7.28
CA THR A 16 -7.82 -6.13 -7.19
C THR A 16 -7.82 -7.55 -7.76
N PHE A 17 -8.75 -8.37 -7.29
CA PHE A 17 -8.90 -9.74 -7.77
C PHE A 17 -9.09 -9.76 -9.30
N GLN A 18 -8.30 -10.60 -9.98
CA GLN A 18 -8.28 -10.69 -11.46
C GLN A 18 -8.13 -9.36 -12.21
N GLN A 19 -7.55 -8.32 -11.60
CA GLN A 19 -7.44 -6.97 -12.20
C GLN A 19 -8.80 -6.37 -12.58
N GLN A 20 -9.88 -6.71 -11.86
CA GLN A 20 -11.18 -6.09 -12.11
C GLN A 20 -11.12 -4.58 -11.78
N PRO A 21 -11.71 -3.69 -12.59
CA PRO A 21 -11.73 -2.24 -12.36
C PRO A 21 -12.72 -1.86 -11.24
N LEU A 22 -12.52 -2.45 -10.07
CA LEU A 22 -13.43 -2.37 -8.93
C LEU A 22 -13.39 -0.99 -8.27
N LEU A 23 -12.28 -0.27 -8.36
CA LEU A 23 -12.01 0.95 -7.60
C LEU A 23 -12.48 2.23 -8.31
N GLY A 24 -12.91 2.12 -9.57
CA GLY A 24 -13.32 3.26 -10.38
C GLY A 24 -13.06 3.02 -11.85
N ASP A 25 -13.15 4.09 -12.63
CA ASP A 25 -12.94 4.10 -14.07
C ASP A 25 -12.23 5.39 -14.49
N TYR A 26 -11.69 5.43 -15.71
CA TYR A 26 -11.19 6.66 -16.30
C TYR A 26 -12.28 7.30 -17.16
N ARG A 27 -12.61 8.57 -16.88
CA ARG A 27 -13.56 9.36 -17.67
C ARG A 27 -12.85 10.59 -18.22
N GLN A 28 -12.83 10.70 -19.56
CA GLN A 28 -12.02 11.72 -20.25
C GLN A 28 -10.56 11.69 -19.77
N GLY A 29 -10.07 10.46 -19.54
CA GLY A 29 -8.77 10.15 -18.99
C GLY A 29 -8.61 10.43 -17.50
N GLN A 30 -9.44 11.24 -16.84
CA GLN A 30 -9.33 11.47 -15.41
C GLN A 30 -9.84 10.27 -14.60
N LEU A 31 -9.11 9.90 -13.55
CA LEU A 31 -9.57 8.87 -12.62
C LEU A 31 -10.82 9.33 -11.87
N CYS A 32 -11.89 8.56 -11.98
CA CYS A 32 -13.12 8.70 -11.21
C CYS A 32 -13.23 7.51 -10.26
N LEU A 33 -12.93 7.74 -8.97
CA LEU A 33 -13.14 6.72 -7.94
C LEU A 33 -14.64 6.52 -7.72
N ASN A 34 -15.05 5.25 -7.62
CA ASN A 34 -16.36 4.89 -7.13
C ASN A 34 -16.31 4.68 -5.59
N ASP A 35 -17.41 4.25 -4.99
CA ASP A 35 -17.47 4.00 -3.54
C ASP A 35 -16.40 3.02 -3.05
N CYS A 36 -16.08 1.98 -3.83
CA CYS A 36 -15.05 1.03 -3.48
C CYS A 36 -13.66 1.69 -3.48
N GLY A 37 -13.36 2.51 -4.48
CA GLY A 37 -12.12 3.31 -4.54
C GLY A 37 -11.99 4.28 -3.37
N LEU A 38 -13.08 4.95 -2.99
CA LEU A 38 -13.11 5.85 -1.83
C LEU A 38 -12.90 5.10 -0.51
N ILE A 39 -13.48 3.91 -0.36
CA ILE A 39 -13.23 3.03 0.80
C ILE A 39 -11.74 2.64 0.87
N VAL A 40 -11.14 2.28 -0.26
CA VAL A 40 -9.70 1.95 -0.34
C VAL A 40 -8.85 3.14 0.09
N ALA A 41 -9.14 4.34 -0.42
CA ALA A 41 -8.39 5.56 -0.06
C ALA A 41 -8.48 5.88 1.44
N ASP A 42 -9.69 5.88 2.01
CA ASP A 42 -9.93 6.14 3.44
C ASP A 42 -9.24 5.09 4.32
N GLU A 43 -9.40 3.80 4.00
CA GLU A 43 -8.76 2.74 4.78
C GLU A 43 -7.24 2.70 4.65
N TRP A 44 -6.68 3.12 3.50
CA TRP A 44 -5.24 3.16 3.31
C TRP A 44 -4.60 4.14 4.30
N VAL A 45 -5.11 5.36 4.34
CA VAL A 45 -4.65 6.42 5.24
C VAL A 45 -4.93 6.05 6.70
N ARG A 46 -6.14 5.58 7.01
CA ARG A 46 -6.55 5.21 8.36
C ARG A 46 -5.75 4.04 8.93
N SER A 47 -5.50 3.01 8.12
CA SER A 47 -4.74 1.83 8.57
C SER A 47 -3.29 2.19 8.89
N ALA A 48 -2.68 3.07 8.08
CA ALA A 48 -1.31 3.51 8.31
C ALA A 48 -1.18 4.40 9.55
N ALA A 49 -2.09 5.38 9.73
CA ALA A 49 -2.09 6.28 10.89
C ALA A 49 -2.17 5.54 12.24
N ASN A 50 -2.79 4.35 12.25
CA ASN A 50 -2.93 3.52 13.45
C ASN A 50 -1.78 2.51 13.66
N ARG A 51 -0.76 2.51 12.79
CA ARG A 51 0.31 1.51 12.81
C ARG A 51 1.67 2.15 13.06
N LYS A 52 2.18 2.00 14.29
CA LYS A 52 3.54 2.45 14.63
C LYS A 52 4.57 1.79 13.71
N GLY A 53 5.50 2.60 13.20
CA GLY A 53 6.59 2.19 12.32
C GLY A 53 6.23 2.02 10.85
N ILE A 54 5.04 2.47 10.45
CA ILE A 54 4.62 2.62 9.05
C ILE A 54 4.37 4.09 8.80
N ASP A 55 5.10 4.67 7.84
CA ASP A 55 4.83 6.01 7.32
C ASP A 55 4.48 5.91 5.82
N LEU A 56 3.41 6.59 5.41
CA LEU A 56 3.05 6.68 4.00
C LEU A 56 3.75 7.88 3.36
N ASP A 57 4.27 7.66 2.16
CA ASP A 57 4.72 8.72 1.27
C ASP A 57 3.67 8.89 0.15
N VAL A 58 4.09 9.08 -1.10
CA VAL A 58 3.17 9.08 -2.24
C VAL A 58 2.43 7.75 -2.39
N TRP A 59 1.15 7.86 -2.74
CA TRP A 59 0.34 6.75 -3.17
C TRP A 59 -0.65 7.19 -4.25
N THR A 60 -1.14 6.22 -5.00
CA THR A 60 -2.11 6.40 -6.08
C THR A 60 -3.03 5.20 -6.16
N ILE A 61 -4.25 5.44 -6.61
CA ILE A 61 -5.23 4.40 -6.93
C ILE A 61 -5.45 4.44 -8.44
N THR A 62 -5.49 3.27 -9.06
CA THR A 62 -6.03 3.06 -10.41
C THR A 62 -7.32 2.25 -10.29
N PRO A 63 -8.11 2.09 -11.36
CA PRO A 63 -9.29 1.22 -11.33
C PRO A 63 -9.06 -0.17 -10.74
N THR A 64 -7.84 -0.71 -10.88
CA THR A 64 -7.50 -2.10 -10.54
C THR A 64 -6.46 -2.24 -9.43
N SER A 65 -5.86 -1.15 -8.94
CA SER A 65 -4.75 -1.27 -8.00
C SER A 65 -4.55 -0.05 -7.11
N LEU A 66 -3.95 -0.29 -5.95
CA LEU A 66 -3.32 0.73 -5.13
C LEU A 66 -1.80 0.56 -5.22
N GLN A 67 -1.08 1.65 -5.46
CA GLN A 67 0.37 1.70 -5.39
C GLN A 67 0.80 2.72 -4.36
N SER A 68 1.83 2.42 -3.58
CA SER A 68 2.32 3.32 -2.54
C SER A 68 3.80 3.13 -2.35
N ILE A 69 4.48 4.21 -1.99
CA ILE A 69 5.75 4.14 -1.28
C ILE A 69 5.43 4.15 0.22
N VAL A 70 6.00 3.19 0.96
CA VAL A 70 5.80 3.03 2.40
C VAL A 70 7.16 2.95 3.09
N PHE A 71 7.38 3.78 4.09
CA PHE A 71 8.59 3.72 4.92
C PHE A 71 8.35 2.85 6.15
N LEU A 72 9.27 1.93 6.37
CA LEU A 72 9.32 1.11 7.58
C LEU A 72 10.36 1.69 8.55
N GLN A 73 9.89 2.14 9.70
CA GLN A 73 10.77 2.51 10.82
C GLN A 73 11.07 1.24 11.61
N VAL A 74 12.28 0.70 11.43
CA VAL A 74 12.75 -0.43 12.23
C VAL A 74 13.52 0.12 13.43
N PRO A 75 13.02 -0.02 14.68
CA PRO A 75 13.80 0.40 15.83
C PRO A 75 15.07 -0.44 15.94
N ALA A 76 16.22 0.21 16.11
CA ALA A 76 17.49 -0.47 16.35
C ALA A 76 17.64 -0.75 17.85
N THR A 77 17.19 -1.91 18.31
CA THR A 77 17.53 -2.45 19.65
C THR A 77 17.44 -3.97 19.56
N VAL A 78 18.55 -4.69 19.51
CA VAL A 78 19.35 -5.22 20.64
C VAL A 78 18.50 -6.06 21.60
N GLY A 79 18.61 -7.38 21.45
CA GLY A 79 18.29 -8.37 22.50
C GLY A 79 16.88 -8.97 22.47
N ALA A 80 16.84 -10.30 22.43
CA ALA A 80 15.71 -11.19 22.70
C ALA A 80 14.58 -11.22 21.64
N GLY A 81 14.77 -12.12 20.67
CA GLY A 81 13.72 -12.99 20.11
C GLY A 81 12.45 -12.30 19.62
N LEU A 82 12.44 -11.94 18.34
CA LEU A 82 11.29 -11.89 17.41
C LEU A 82 11.65 -11.10 16.13
N THR A 83 12.78 -10.39 16.12
CA THR A 83 13.27 -9.64 14.96
C THR A 83 14.36 -10.42 14.22
N GLY A 84 13.96 -11.47 13.52
CA GLY A 84 14.76 -12.01 12.43
C GLY A 84 14.71 -11.04 11.26
N ILE A 85 15.53 -9.98 11.28
CA ILE A 85 15.86 -9.25 10.05
C ILE A 85 17.06 -9.97 9.46
N ASP A 86 16.81 -11.18 8.99
CA ASP A 86 17.63 -11.79 7.96
C ASP A 86 17.40 -10.97 6.69
N GLU A 87 18.45 -10.62 5.95
CA GLU A 87 18.35 -9.78 4.75
C GLU A 87 17.46 -10.38 3.63
N GLY A 88 16.96 -11.62 3.81
CA GLY A 88 15.95 -12.28 2.98
C GLY A 88 14.54 -12.46 3.59
N GLN A 89 14.29 -12.09 4.85
CA GLN A 89 12.94 -12.25 5.46
C GLN A 89 12.05 -11.03 5.23
N LYS A 90 10.87 -11.28 4.66
CA LYS A 90 9.80 -10.28 4.47
C LYS A 90 9.52 -9.57 5.81
N PRO A 91 9.63 -8.23 5.89
CA PRO A 91 9.41 -7.53 7.16
C PRO A 91 8.00 -7.84 7.69
N TRP A 92 7.93 -8.49 8.86
CA TRP A 92 6.66 -8.81 9.53
C TRP A 92 5.75 -7.58 9.65
N LEU A 93 6.34 -6.41 9.92
CA LEU A 93 5.58 -5.18 10.08
C LEU A 93 4.81 -4.80 8.80
N LEU A 94 5.47 -4.87 7.64
CA LEU A 94 4.85 -4.58 6.35
C LEU A 94 3.79 -5.63 6.01
N SER A 95 4.12 -6.92 6.13
CA SER A 95 3.17 -7.99 5.77
C SER A 95 1.92 -7.98 6.65
N SER A 96 2.09 -7.75 7.96
CA SER A 96 0.98 -7.61 8.91
C SER A 96 0.14 -6.36 8.61
N PHE A 97 0.77 -5.22 8.30
CA PHE A 97 0.07 -4.01 7.90
C PHE A 97 -0.79 -4.22 6.65
N ILE A 98 -0.21 -4.79 5.58
CA ILE A 98 -0.93 -5.06 4.33
C ILE A 98 -2.07 -6.06 4.54
N ALA A 99 -1.86 -7.10 5.37
CA ALA A 99 -2.90 -8.07 5.68
C ALA A 99 -4.09 -7.42 6.41
N SER A 100 -3.82 -6.61 7.44
CA SER A 100 -4.86 -5.89 8.19
C SER A 100 -5.62 -4.90 7.30
N PHE A 101 -4.90 -4.11 6.49
CA PHE A 101 -5.51 -3.20 5.51
C PHE A 101 -6.42 -3.94 4.53
N LYS A 102 -5.90 -4.99 3.86
CA LYS A 102 -6.68 -5.77 2.88
C LYS A 102 -7.96 -6.33 3.51
N ALA A 103 -7.89 -6.84 4.74
CA ALA A 103 -9.02 -7.41 5.44
C ALA A 103 -10.12 -6.35 5.74
N VAL A 104 -9.75 -5.20 6.29
CA VAL A 104 -10.70 -4.14 6.63
C VAL A 104 -11.31 -3.52 5.37
N ALA A 105 -10.49 -3.19 4.37
CA ALA A 105 -10.97 -2.65 3.10
C ALA A 105 -11.91 -3.63 2.39
N ALA A 106 -11.54 -4.92 2.32
CA ALA A 106 -12.40 -5.94 1.71
C ALA A 106 -13.73 -6.09 2.46
N LYS A 107 -13.71 -6.04 3.80
CA LYS A 107 -14.94 -6.09 4.60
C LYS A 107 -15.87 -4.91 4.27
N ARG A 108 -15.36 -3.68 4.23
CA ARG A 108 -16.16 -2.49 3.91
C ARG A 108 -16.69 -2.52 2.48
N ILE A 109 -15.88 -2.94 1.51
CA ILE A 109 -16.29 -3.09 0.11
C ILE A 109 -17.39 -4.13 -0.02
N ASN A 110 -17.21 -5.33 0.55
CA ASN A 110 -18.20 -6.39 0.47
C ASN A 110 -19.54 -6.00 1.13
N LEU A 111 -19.50 -5.25 2.24
CA LEU A 111 -20.70 -4.68 2.84
C LEU A 111 -21.37 -3.64 1.92
N ARG A 112 -20.57 -2.79 1.27
CA ARG A 112 -21.09 -1.78 0.33
C ARG A 112 -21.75 -2.41 -0.90
N LEU A 113 -21.19 -3.51 -1.40
CA LEU A 113 -21.70 -4.24 -2.56
C LEU A 113 -22.82 -5.23 -2.24
N ASN A 114 -23.15 -5.41 -0.96
CA ASN A 114 -24.05 -6.47 -0.48
C ASN A 114 -23.64 -7.88 -0.96
N GLN A 115 -22.32 -8.11 -1.06
CA GLN A 115 -21.72 -9.35 -1.55
C GLN A 115 -20.68 -9.86 -0.54
N LEU A 116 -21.17 -10.49 0.53
CA LEU A 116 -20.30 -11.06 1.56
C LEU A 116 -19.44 -12.19 0.99
N GLY A 117 -18.14 -12.16 1.29
CA GLY A 117 -17.20 -13.24 0.97
C GLY A 117 -16.56 -13.16 -0.42
N GLN A 118 -16.86 -12.15 -1.23
CA GLN A 118 -16.18 -11.96 -2.52
C GLN A 118 -14.73 -11.53 -2.34
N SER A 119 -13.87 -12.04 -3.23
CA SER A 119 -12.45 -11.69 -3.26
C SER A 119 -12.27 -10.29 -3.85
N VAL A 120 -11.89 -9.33 -3.01
CA VAL A 120 -11.59 -7.95 -3.43
C VAL A 120 -10.16 -7.83 -3.96
N TRP A 121 -9.22 -8.54 -3.34
CA TRP A 121 -7.78 -8.42 -3.62
C TRP A 121 -7.22 -9.72 -4.20
N GLN A 122 -6.12 -9.63 -4.94
CA GLN A 122 -5.24 -10.77 -5.14
C GLN A 122 -4.65 -11.23 -3.80
N ARG A 123 -4.39 -12.54 -3.66
CA ARG A 123 -3.80 -13.13 -2.44
C ARG A 123 -2.43 -12.49 -2.14
N ASN A 124 -1.58 -12.42 -3.15
CA ASN A 124 -0.25 -11.83 -3.05
C ASN A 124 -0.31 -10.32 -3.30
N TYR A 125 0.82 -9.66 -3.09
CA TYR A 125 1.05 -8.30 -3.52
C TYR A 125 2.50 -8.18 -3.97
N ASN A 126 2.79 -7.13 -4.73
CA ASN A 126 4.17 -6.84 -5.10
C ASN A 126 4.75 -5.91 -4.05
N GLU A 127 5.94 -6.23 -3.58
CA GLU A 127 6.76 -5.35 -2.76
C GLU A 127 8.17 -5.31 -3.32
N HIS A 128 8.81 -4.15 -3.22
CA HIS A 128 10.19 -3.96 -3.62
C HIS A 128 10.86 -2.98 -2.66
N LEU A 129 11.94 -3.42 -2.00
CA LEU A 129 12.78 -2.54 -1.19
C LEU A 129 13.50 -1.58 -2.13
N ILE A 130 13.35 -0.28 -1.89
CA ILE A 130 14.03 0.76 -2.65
C ILE A 130 15.36 1.04 -1.93
N GLY A 131 16.46 0.65 -2.57
CA GLY A 131 17.81 0.83 -2.00
C GLY A 131 18.54 2.09 -2.46
N ASP A 132 17.95 2.84 -3.40
CA ASP A 132 18.59 3.95 -4.11
C ASP A 132 17.69 5.20 -4.06
N ASP A 133 18.27 6.34 -3.68
CA ASP A 133 17.54 7.60 -3.46
C ASP A 133 17.11 8.28 -4.77
N ASP A 134 17.88 8.11 -5.85
CA ASP A 134 17.52 8.64 -7.17
C ASP A 134 16.30 7.86 -7.71
N TYR A 135 16.32 6.54 -7.58
CA TYR A 135 15.20 5.68 -7.93
C TYR A 135 13.96 5.95 -7.06
N LEU A 136 14.13 6.22 -5.77
CA LEU A 136 13.04 6.67 -4.90
C LEU A 136 12.40 7.97 -5.42
N THR A 137 13.22 8.92 -5.83
CA THR A 137 12.77 10.21 -6.37
C THR A 137 12.04 10.05 -7.69
N GLU A 138 12.52 9.18 -8.57
CA GLU A 138 11.84 8.84 -9.82
C GLU A 138 10.46 8.21 -9.57
N LEU A 139 10.38 7.24 -8.64
CA LEU A 139 9.13 6.60 -8.27
C LEU A 139 8.13 7.59 -7.68
N ARG A 140 8.60 8.55 -6.87
CA ARG A 140 7.76 9.64 -6.34
C ARG A 140 7.12 10.43 -7.47
N TYR A 141 7.94 10.90 -8.41
CA TYR A 141 7.47 11.66 -9.56
C TYR A 141 6.48 10.85 -10.41
N LYS A 142 6.78 9.58 -10.67
CA LYS A 142 5.93 8.68 -11.45
C LYS A 142 4.56 8.47 -10.82
N LEU A 143 4.50 8.21 -9.51
CA LEU A 143 3.23 7.99 -8.81
C LEU A 143 2.44 9.30 -8.63
N GLN A 144 3.11 10.44 -8.44
CA GLN A 144 2.46 11.75 -8.43
C GLN A 144 1.87 12.10 -9.80
N SER A 145 2.57 11.79 -10.88
CA SER A 145 2.10 12.03 -12.25
C SER A 145 0.88 11.18 -12.58
N GLN A 146 0.79 9.95 -12.06
CA GLN A 146 -0.41 9.10 -12.20
C GLN A 146 -1.65 9.71 -11.52
N ASN A 147 -1.48 10.51 -10.47
CA ASN A 147 -2.59 11.26 -9.87
C ASN A 147 -3.03 12.47 -10.72
N GLN A 148 -2.23 12.88 -11.70
CA GLN A 148 -2.42 14.11 -12.47
C GLN A 148 -2.70 13.88 -13.97
N GLN A 149 -2.38 12.70 -14.52
CA GLN A 149 -2.48 12.45 -15.95
C GLN A 149 -3.72 11.66 -16.35
N PRO A 150 -4.41 12.09 -17.42
CA PRO A 150 -5.27 11.20 -18.16
C PRO A 150 -4.44 10.10 -18.83
N THR A 151 -4.75 8.83 -18.55
CA THR A 151 -4.07 7.72 -19.25
C THR A 151 -4.53 7.78 -20.72
N VAL A 152 -3.57 8.00 -21.63
CA VAL A 152 -3.76 8.11 -23.09
C VAL A 152 -4.24 6.79 -23.69
#